data_AF-A0A357TNT3-F1
#
_entry.id   AF-A0A357TNT3-F1
#
_cell.length_a   1.000
_cell.length_b   1.000
_cell.length_c   1.000
_cell.angle_alpha   90.00
_cell.angle_beta   90.00
_cell.angle_gamma   90.00
#
_symmetry.space_group_name_H-M   'P 1'
#
loop_
_entity.id
_entity.type
_entity.pdbx_description
1 polymer ?
#
loop_
_entity_poly.entity_id
_entity_poly.type
_entity_poly.pdbx_seq_one_letter_code
_entity_poly.pdbx_strand_id
1 'polypeptide(L)' 'MLDIKIVRTTEPKAKPQDESKLGFGKIFTDHMFLMDYTAGEGWHDARVVPYASLP' A
#
# COMPACT_ATOMS: atom_id res chain seq x y z
N MET A 1 3.11 -8.43 19.42
CA MET A 1 2.73 -8.57 18.00
C MET A 1 2.23 -7.21 17.55
N LEU A 2 2.72 -6.66 16.43
CA LEU A 2 2.25 -5.38 15.91
C LEU A 2 0.82 -5.57 15.39
N ASP A 3 -0.12 -4.73 15.82
CA ASP A 3 -1.46 -4.72 15.24
C ASP A 3 -1.44 -3.92 13.94
N ILE A 4 -1.77 -4.57 12.82
CA ILE A 4 -1.75 -3.97 11.48
C ILE A 4 -3.19 -3.90 10.98
N LYS A 5 -3.71 -2.68 10.84
CA LYS A 5 -5.03 -2.45 10.27
C LYS A 5 -5.00 -2.77 8.76
N ILE A 6 -5.99 -3.52 8.27
CA ILE A 6 -6.10 -3.87 6.85
C ILE A 6 -7.40 -3.31 6.29
N VAL A 7 -7.29 -2.39 5.34
CA VAL A 7 -8.41 -1.84 4.57
C VAL A 7 -8.31 -2.34 3.13
N ARG A 8 -9.25 -3.20 2.74
CA ARG A 8 -9.31 -3.75 1.38
C ARG A 8 -9.85 -2.71 0.40
N THR A 9 -9.42 -2.81 -0.86
CA THR A 9 -9.98 -1.98 -1.93
C THR A 9 -11.36 -2.51 -2.30
N THR A 10 -12.27 -1.61 -2.68
CA THR A 10 -13.55 -1.95 -3.30
C THR A 10 -13.47 -1.98 -4.83
N GLU A 11 -12.36 -1.50 -5.39
CA GLU A 11 -12.13 -1.37 -6.84
C GLU A 11 -10.77 -2.00 -7.20
N PRO A 12 -10.69 -3.35 -7.30
CA PRO A 12 -9.44 -4.04 -7.60
C PRO A 12 -9.01 -3.83 -9.06
N LYS A 13 -7.71 -3.60 -9.28
CA LYS A 13 -7.16 -3.45 -10.63
C LYS A 13 -6.99 -4.81 -11.30
N ALA A 14 -7.20 -4.85 -12.61
CA ALA A 14 -6.84 -6.01 -13.41
C ALA A 14 -5.32 -6.22 -13.36
N LYS A 15 -4.90 -7.44 -13.07
CA LYS A 15 -3.48 -7.80 -13.09
C LYS A 15 -2.98 -7.79 -14.55
N PRO A 16 -1.75 -7.30 -14.83
CA PRO A 16 -1.14 -7.43 -16.14
C PRO A 16 -1.14 -8.91 -16.58
N GLN A 17 -1.63 -9.18 -17.78
CA GLN A 17 -1.70 -10.55 -18.34
C GLN A 17 -0.46 -10.92 -19.15
N ASP A 18 0.30 -9.91 -19.59
CA ASP A 18 1.49 -10.07 -20.45
C ASP A 18 2.71 -9.51 -19.71
N GLU A 19 3.53 -10.42 -19.20
CA GLU A 19 4.72 -10.07 -18.41
C GLU A 19 5.80 -9.39 -19.26
N SER A 20 5.81 -9.58 -20.58
CA SER A 20 6.76 -8.93 -21.49
C SER A 20 6.53 -7.41 -21.61
N LYS A 21 5.34 -6.95 -21.21
CA LYS A 21 4.94 -5.53 -21.21
C LYS A 21 5.09 -4.85 -19.84
N LEU A 22 5.69 -5.51 -18.85
CA LEU A 22 5.97 -4.89 -17.57
C LEU A 22 7.00 -3.77 -17.75
N GLY A 23 6.77 -2.64 -17.07
CA GLY A 23 7.68 -1.50 -17.02
C GLY A 23 8.09 -1.22 -15.59
N PHE A 24 9.40 -1.11 -15.33
CA PHE A 24 9.91 -0.81 -14.01
C PHE A 24 9.33 0.51 -13.47
N GLY A 25 8.70 0.46 -12.29
CA GLY A 25 8.12 1.62 -11.62
C GLY A 25 6.87 2.22 -12.27
N LYS A 26 6.19 1.50 -13.18
CA LYS A 26 5.00 2.00 -13.89
C LYS A 26 3.68 1.39 -13.44
N ILE A 27 3.72 0.20 -12.88
CA ILE A 27 2.52 -0.56 -12.47
C ILE A 27 2.61 -0.81 -10.97
N PHE A 28 1.60 -0.35 -10.24
CA PHE A 28 1.49 -0.51 -8.79
C PHE A 28 0.31 -1.43 -8.45
N THR A 29 0.41 -2.17 -7.34
CA THR A 29 -0.66 -3.03 -6.81
C THR A 29 -1.79 -2.24 -6.17
N ASP A 30 -2.87 -2.91 -5.77
CA ASP A 30 -4.07 -2.30 -5.18
C ASP A 30 -3.83 -1.63 -3.83
N HIS A 31 -2.80 -2.06 -3.10
CA HIS A 31 -2.54 -1.62 -1.74
C HIS A 31 -1.12 -1.10 -1.56
N MET A 32 -0.95 -0.31 -0.51
CA MET A 32 0.33 0.16 0.02
C MET A 32 0.34 0.01 1.55
N PHE A 33 1.55 -0.07 2.11
CA PHE A 33 1.75 -0.02 3.56
C PHE A 33 2.10 1.41 3.98
N LEU A 34 1.49 1.85 5.09
CA LEU A 34 1.77 3.11 5.76
C LEU A 34 1.99 2.88 7.24
N MET A 35 2.87 3.67 7.83
CA MET A 35 3.11 3.74 9.25
C MET A 35 3.56 5.15 9.57
N ASP A 36 2.98 5.74 10.61
CA ASP A 36 3.28 7.10 10.98
C ASP A 36 4.42 7.09 12.00
N TYR A 37 5.24 8.14 11.96
CA TYR A 37 6.31 8.35 12.93
C TYR A 37 6.14 9.70 13.59
N THR A 38 6.03 9.69 14.92
CA THR A 38 5.98 10.89 15.74
C THR A 38 7.15 10.87 16.71
N ALA A 39 7.92 11.96 16.78
CA ALA A 39 9.04 12.05 17.70
C ALA A 39 8.57 11.89 19.16
N GLY A 40 9.17 10.97 19.91
CA GLY A 40 8.80 10.66 21.29
C GLY A 40 7.80 9.51 21.43
N GLU A 41 6.94 9.28 20.45
CA GLU A 41 6.03 8.13 20.37
C GLU A 41 6.65 6.95 19.59
N GLY A 42 7.50 7.27 18.62
CA GLY A 42 8.09 6.31 17.71
C GLY A 42 7.15 6.00 16.55
N TRP A 43 7.22 4.77 16.05
CA TRP A 43 6.37 4.30 14.97
C TRP A 43 5.03 3.81 15.49
N HIS A 44 3.92 4.29 14.91
CA HIS A 44 2.57 3.91 15.30
C HIS A 44 1.63 3.83 14.08
N ASP A 45 0.39 3.38 14.30
CA ASP A 45 -0.68 3.31 13.29
C ASP A 45 -0.33 2.58 11.98
N ALA A 46 0.34 1.43 12.10
CA ALA A 46 0.62 0.54 10.98
C ALA A 46 -0.65 0.10 10.27
N ARG A 47 -0.69 0.30 8.95
CA ARG A 47 -1.87 0.01 8.13
C ARG A 47 -1.51 -0.41 6.70
N VAL A 48 -2.26 -1.37 6.18
CA VAL A 48 -2.33 -1.68 4.74
C VAL A 48 -3.60 -1.05 4.20
N VAL A 49 -3.46 -0.13 3.26
CA VAL A 49 -4.58 0.68 2.71
C VAL A 49 -4.55 0.68 1.18
N PRO A 50 -5.65 1.03 0.49
CA PRO A 50 -5.64 1.22 -0.95
C PRO A 50 -4.53 2.19 -1.40
N TYR A 51 -3.88 1.88 -2.52
CA TYR A 51 -2.83 2.70 -3.08
C TYR A 51 -3.36 4.09 -3.47
N ALA A 52 -2.77 5.14 -2.91
CA ALA A 52 -3.16 6.53 -3.14
C ALA A 52 -1.95 7.48 -2.98
N SER A 53 -2.12 8.75 -3.36
CA SER A 53 -1.13 9.79 -3.04
C SER A 53 -0.96 9.93 -1.53
N LEU A 54 0.25 10.25 -1.09
CA LEU A 54 0.52 10.49 0.32
C LEU A 54 -0.16 11.80 0.79
N PRO A 55 -0.67 11.83 2.04
CA PRO A 55 -1.18 13.05 2.68
C PRO A 55 -0.15 14.16 2.80
#